data_AF-A0A397FQH0-F1
#
_entry.id   AF-A0A397FQH0-F1
#
_cell.length_a   1.000
_cell.length_b   1.000
_cell.length_c   1.000
_cell.angle_alpha   90.00
_cell.angle_beta   90.00
_cell.angle_gamma   90.00
#
_symmetry.space_group_name_H-M   'P 1'
#
loop_
_entity.id
_entity.type
_entity.pdbx_description
1 polymer ?
#
loop_
_entity_poly.entity_id
_entity_poly.type
_entity_poly.pdbx_seq_one_letter_code
_entity_poly.pdbx_strand_id
1 'polypeptide(L)'
;MGAEILKLTRWTNFEKGEKHLKEFQCSNPGCGLFIDDKDIETKNYQLWVSDYANDIDKTSLISGQSCYSLNFWLRAVDHQECPESERCQGCWEKFRMNELKGKNDNWWCQDCQPTAFKKEVKHE
;
A
#
# COMPACT_ATOMS: atom_id res chain seq x y z
N MET A 1 0.01 -27.78 -2.93
CA MET A 1 -1.18 -27.37 -2.15
C MET A 1 -1.52 -25.98 -2.64
N GLY A 2 -2.58 -25.86 -3.43
CA GLY A 2 -2.98 -24.59 -4.03
C GLY A 2 -3.65 -23.71 -2.99
N ALA A 3 -3.11 -22.53 -2.75
CA ALA A 3 -3.84 -21.50 -2.02
C ALA A 3 -5.00 -21.07 -2.92
N GLU A 4 -6.23 -21.45 -2.56
CA GLU A 4 -7.41 -20.84 -3.16
C GLU A 4 -7.38 -19.37 -2.82
N ILE A 5 -7.19 -18.53 -3.85
CA ILE A 5 -7.33 -17.10 -3.75
C ILE A 5 -8.77 -16.85 -3.31
N LEU A 6 -8.96 -16.49 -2.03
CA LEU A 6 -10.22 -15.95 -1.52
C LEU A 6 -10.46 -14.63 -2.27
N LYS A 7 -11.14 -14.75 -3.41
CA LYS A 7 -11.56 -13.62 -4.24
C LYS A 7 -12.70 -12.95 -3.49
N LEU A 8 -12.36 -12.08 -2.54
CA LEU A 8 -13.30 -11.30 -1.75
C LEU A 8 -14.09 -10.39 -2.71
N THR A 9 -15.25 -10.86 -3.13
CA THR A 9 -16.12 -10.15 -4.04
C THR A 9 -16.94 -9.11 -3.29
N ARG A 10 -16.52 -7.85 -3.46
CA ARG A 10 -17.38 -6.67 -3.69
C ARG A 10 -18.25 -6.13 -2.54
N TRP A 11 -18.38 -6.79 -1.37
CA TRP A 11 -19.28 -6.32 -0.31
C TRP A 11 -18.73 -6.45 1.12
N THR A 12 -17.43 -6.27 1.30
CA THR A 12 -16.88 -5.98 2.63
C THR A 12 -16.79 -4.46 2.78
N ASN A 13 -17.12 -3.91 3.95
CA ASN A 13 -17.13 -2.48 4.30
C ASN A 13 -15.72 -1.82 4.25
N PHE A 14 -14.88 -2.17 3.27
CA PHE A 14 -13.50 -1.71 3.13
C PHE A 14 -13.40 -0.22 2.77
N GLU A 15 -14.45 0.39 2.20
CA GLU A 15 -14.45 1.83 1.88
C GLU A 15 -14.19 2.73 3.10
N LYS A 16 -14.44 2.25 4.33
CA LYS A 16 -14.10 2.98 5.56
C LYS A 16 -12.66 2.74 6.04
N GLY A 17 -12.03 1.65 5.61
CA GLY A 17 -10.72 1.19 6.07
C GLY A 17 -9.55 1.57 5.17
N GLU A 18 -9.80 2.11 3.97
CA GLU A 18 -8.76 2.45 2.99
C GLU A 18 -7.68 3.39 3.56
N LYS A 19 -8.04 4.29 4.49
CA LYS A 19 -7.07 5.17 5.16
C LYS A 19 -6.01 4.41 5.95
N HIS A 20 -6.37 3.25 6.52
CA HIS A 20 -5.44 2.41 7.29
C HIS A 20 -4.49 1.62 6.39
N LEU A 21 -4.74 1.52 5.09
CA LEU A 21 -3.83 0.84 4.16
C LEU A 21 -2.45 1.53 4.11
N LYS A 22 -2.39 2.83 4.36
CA LYS A 22 -1.13 3.60 4.40
C LYS A 22 -0.19 3.22 5.54
N GLU A 23 -0.71 2.53 6.55
CA GLU A 23 0.10 2.00 7.66
C GLU A 23 0.92 0.78 7.22
N PHE A 24 0.62 0.20 6.05
CA PHE A 24 1.26 -1.00 5.54
C PHE A 24 2.38 -0.68 4.55
N GLN A 25 3.51 -1.34 4.78
CA GLN A 25 4.59 -1.47 3.81
C GLN A 25 4.32 -2.71 2.93
N CYS A 26 4.48 -2.56 1.61
CA CYS A 26 4.35 -3.65 0.67
C CYS A 26 5.27 -4.81 1.06
N SER A 27 4.68 -5.99 1.26
CA SER A 27 5.38 -7.19 1.74
C SER A 27 6.12 -7.95 0.65
N ASN A 28 5.85 -7.64 -0.62
CA ASN A 28 6.57 -8.22 -1.76
C ASN A 28 8.09 -7.96 -1.63
N PRO A 29 8.92 -9.01 -1.63
CA PRO A 29 10.37 -8.87 -1.53
C PRO A 29 10.93 -7.92 -2.59
N GLY A 30 11.63 -6.89 -2.13
CA GLY A 30 12.25 -5.89 -3.00
C GLY A 30 11.40 -4.65 -3.28
N CYS A 31 10.09 -4.64 -2.99
CA CYS A 31 9.29 -3.41 -3.03
C CYS A 31 9.59 -2.52 -1.83
N GLY A 32 9.13 -2.88 -0.64
CA GLY A 32 9.40 -2.14 0.60
C GLY A 32 8.88 -0.71 0.63
N LEU A 33 7.97 -0.32 -0.27
CA LEU A 33 7.32 0.99 -0.22
C LEU A 33 5.99 0.91 0.51
N PHE A 34 5.64 1.97 1.23
CA PHE A 34 4.31 2.12 1.84
C PHE A 34 3.24 2.32 0.77
N ILE A 35 2.02 1.86 1.07
CA ILE A 35 0.83 2.16 0.26
C ILE A 35 0.52 3.65 0.39
N ASP A 36 0.30 4.34 -0.73
CA ASP A 36 -0.04 5.77 -0.76
C ASP A 36 -1.48 6.03 -1.25
N ASP A 37 -1.87 7.30 -1.30
CA ASP A 37 -3.18 7.71 -1.83
C ASP A 37 -3.40 7.27 -3.27
N LYS A 38 -2.37 7.37 -4.11
CA LYS A 38 -2.47 7.02 -5.52
C LYS A 38 -2.72 5.52 -5.70
N ASP A 39 -2.08 4.68 -4.90
CA ASP A 39 -2.32 3.23 -4.91
C ASP A 39 -3.75 2.90 -4.49
N ILE A 40 -4.28 3.60 -3.49
CA ILE A 40 -5.67 3.44 -3.02
C ILE A 40 -6.66 3.88 -4.12
N GLU A 41 -6.48 5.08 -4.67
CA GLU A 41 -7.33 5.66 -5.72
C GLU A 41 -7.37 4.78 -6.98
N THR A 42 -6.21 4.23 -7.36
CA THR A 42 -6.08 3.34 -8.53
C THR A 42 -6.35 1.88 -8.23
N LYS A 43 -6.61 1.52 -6.97
CA LYS A 43 -6.77 0.15 -6.48
C LYS A 43 -5.58 -0.76 -6.80
N ASN A 44 -4.37 -0.20 -6.81
CA ASN A 44 -3.11 -0.91 -7.01
C ASN A 44 -2.65 -1.63 -5.73
N TYR A 45 -3.51 -2.44 -5.13
CA TYR A 45 -3.16 -3.21 -3.94
C TYR A 45 -3.88 -4.56 -3.90
N GLN A 46 -3.25 -5.52 -3.23
CA GLN A 46 -3.78 -6.82 -2.92
C GLN A 46 -3.70 -7.05 -1.41
N LEU A 47 -4.79 -7.58 -0.86
CA LEU A 47 -4.90 -7.85 0.56
C LEU A 47 -4.68 -9.34 0.82
N TRP A 48 -3.87 -9.65 1.82
CA TRP A 48 -3.67 -11.00 2.31
C TRP A 48 -4.28 -11.10 3.70
N VAL A 49 -5.29 -11.94 3.86
CA VAL A 49 -5.94 -12.18 5.15
C VAL A 49 -5.36 -13.42 5.82
N SER A 50 -5.40 -13.44 7.14
CA SER A 50 -5.00 -14.60 7.94
C SER A 50 -6.04 -15.72 7.81
N ASP A 51 -5.59 -16.96 7.67
CA ASP A 51 -6.40 -18.17 7.73
C ASP A 51 -6.67 -18.62 9.17
N TYR A 52 -5.83 -18.21 10.12
CA TYR A 52 -5.87 -18.67 11.52
C TYR A 52 -6.64 -17.76 12.50
N ALA A 53 -6.91 -16.52 12.11
CA ALA A 53 -7.56 -15.53 12.98
C ALA A 53 -8.77 -14.97 12.23
N ASN A 54 -9.90 -15.67 12.33
CA ASN A 54 -11.15 -15.28 11.71
C ASN A 54 -12.29 -15.52 12.70
N ASP A 55 -13.21 -14.56 12.81
CA ASP A 55 -14.40 -14.67 13.65
C ASP A 55 -15.66 -14.77 12.78
N ILE A 56 -16.62 -15.57 13.23
CA ILE A 56 -17.93 -15.70 12.59
C ILE A 56 -18.99 -15.15 13.51
N ASP A 57 -19.63 -14.06 13.10
CA ASP A 57 -20.76 -13.50 13.82
C ASP A 57 -22.06 -13.95 13.17
N LYS A 58 -23.01 -14.40 13.99
CA LYS A 58 -24.37 -14.75 13.56
C LYS A 58 -25.35 -13.69 14.02
N THR A 59 -26.04 -13.07 13.09
CA THR A 59 -27.15 -12.16 13.37
C THR A 59 -28.46 -12.79 12.92
N SER A 60 -29.40 -12.95 13.85
CA SER A 60 -30.76 -13.38 13.51
C SER A 60 -31.55 -12.17 13.01
N LEU A 61 -32.07 -12.26 11.79
CA LEU A 61 -32.97 -11.26 11.22
C LEU A 61 -34.38 -11.45 11.78
N ILE A 62 -35.15 -10.36 11.85
CA ILE A 62 -36.55 -10.38 12.29
C ILE A 62 -37.41 -11.33 11.44
N SER A 63 -36.99 -11.61 10.19
CA SER A 63 -37.61 -12.58 9.29
C SER A 63 -37.38 -14.06 9.65
N GLY A 64 -36.65 -14.36 10.74
CA GLY A 64 -36.27 -15.72 11.13
C GLY A 64 -35.09 -16.30 10.34
N GLN A 65 -34.59 -15.57 9.34
CA GLN A 65 -33.37 -15.92 8.61
C GLN A 65 -32.13 -15.55 9.43
N SER A 66 -31.09 -16.38 9.37
CA SER A 66 -29.79 -16.06 9.96
C SER A 66 -28.88 -15.45 8.90
N CYS A 67 -28.25 -14.32 9.24
CA CYS A 67 -27.14 -13.75 8.50
C CYS A 67 -25.83 -14.11 9.24
N TYR A 68 -24.80 -14.47 8.49
CA TYR A 68 -23.46 -14.72 9.04
C TYR A 68 -22.49 -13.70 8.45
N SER A 69 -21.71 -13.03 9.28
CA SER A 69 -20.59 -12.20 8.86
C SER A 69 -19.27 -12.86 9.24
N LEU A 70 -18.28 -12.71 8.37
CA LEU A 70 -16.92 -13.19 8.58
C LEU A 70 -16.02 -11.97 8.81
N ASN A 71 -15.36 -11.92 9.96
CA ASN A 71 -14.32 -10.94 10.25
C ASN A 71 -12.97 -11.59 10.01
N PHE A 72 -12.19 -11.00 9.10
CA PHE A 72 -10.86 -11.49 8.77
C PHE A 72 -9.80 -10.53 9.32
N TRP A 73 -8.75 -11.08 9.91
CA TRP A 73 -7.58 -10.29 10.28
C TRP A 73 -6.71 -10.09 9.04
N LEU A 74 -6.33 -8.84 8.77
CA LEU A 74 -5.43 -8.50 7.67
C LEU A 74 -4.00 -8.87 8.06
N ARG A 75 -3.37 -9.75 7.27
CA ARG A 75 -2.01 -10.23 7.48
C ARG A 75 -0.97 -9.36 6.78
N ALA A 76 -1.23 -9.01 5.52
CA ALA A 76 -0.32 -8.20 4.71
C ALA A 76 -1.06 -7.45 3.60
N VAL A 77 -0.41 -6.42 3.08
CA VAL A 77 -0.86 -5.66 1.91
C VAL A 77 0.31 -5.56 0.95
N ASP A 78 0.07 -5.87 -0.32
CA ASP A 78 1.04 -5.73 -1.40
C ASP A 78 0.52 -4.78 -2.47
N HIS A 79 1.42 -4.12 -3.19
CA HIS A 79 1.09 -3.53 -4.49
C HIS A 79 0.77 -4.64 -5.49
N GLN A 80 -0.28 -4.47 -6.31
CA GLN A 80 -0.50 -5.40 -7.44
C GLN A 80 0.62 -5.27 -8.46
N GLU A 81 1.01 -4.02 -8.74
CA GLU A 81 2.18 -3.66 -9.53
C GLU A 81 3.07 -2.75 -8.67
N CYS A 82 4.23 -3.27 -8.26
CA CYS A 82 5.16 -2.52 -7.42
C CYS A 82 5.67 -1.29 -8.19
N PRO A 83 5.55 -0.09 -7.62
CA PRO A 83 5.97 1.12 -8.31
C PRO A 83 7.49 1.14 -8.51
N GLU A 84 7.92 1.75 -9.61
CA GLU A 84 9.33 2.04 -9.85
C GLU A 84 9.90 2.87 -8.71
N SER A 85 11.07 2.45 -8.22
CA SER A 85 11.65 2.98 -7.01
C SER A 85 13.16 2.86 -7.00
N GLU A 86 13.80 3.78 -6.30
CA GLU A 86 15.25 3.85 -6.18
C GLU A 86 15.65 4.34 -4.78
N ARG A 87 16.89 4.10 -4.38
CA ARG A 87 17.42 4.60 -3.12
C ARG A 87 17.93 6.02 -3.26
N CYS A 88 17.63 6.85 -2.27
CA CYS A 88 18.24 8.17 -2.19
C CYS A 88 19.73 8.05 -1.85
N GLN A 89 20.60 8.73 -2.60
CA GLN A 89 22.04 8.73 -2.38
C GLN A 89 22.48 9.37 -1.04
N GLY A 90 21.62 10.19 -0.43
CA GLY A 90 21.91 10.87 0.85
C GLY A 90 21.52 10.05 2.07
N CYS A 91 20.25 9.62 2.14
CA CYS A 91 19.71 8.89 3.31
C CYS A 91 19.58 7.38 3.12
N TRP A 92 19.83 6.85 1.91
CA TRP A 92 19.72 5.43 1.55
C TRP A 92 18.32 4.80 1.69
N GLU A 93 17.34 5.57 2.15
CA GLU A 93 15.93 5.20 2.14
C GLU A 93 15.41 5.04 0.72
N LYS A 94 14.42 4.16 0.56
CA LYS A 94 13.81 3.85 -0.73
C LYS A 94 12.62 4.77 -0.98
N PHE A 95 12.57 5.36 -2.16
CA PHE A 95 11.50 6.27 -2.57
C PHE A 95 10.94 5.85 -3.92
N ARG A 96 9.74 6.33 -4.24
CA ARG A 96 9.19 6.21 -5.58
C ARG A 96 10.00 7.10 -6.52
N MET A 97 10.16 6.68 -7.78
CA MET A 97 10.97 7.43 -8.75
C MET A 97 10.48 8.87 -8.97
N ASN A 98 9.17 9.10 -8.89
CA ASN A 98 8.57 10.43 -9.01
C ASN A 98 8.83 11.36 -7.80
N GLU A 99 9.33 10.83 -6.69
CA GLU A 99 9.70 11.60 -5.47
C GLU A 99 11.19 11.97 -5.45
N LEU A 100 11.97 11.46 -6.40
CA LEU A 100 13.40 11.66 -6.50
C LEU A 100 13.75 12.64 -7.62
N LYS A 101 14.84 13.39 -7.44
CA LYS A 101 15.49 14.14 -8.52
C LYS A 101 16.80 13.47 -8.92
N GLY A 102 16.94 13.21 -10.23
CA GLY A 102 18.15 12.65 -10.83
C GLY A 102 19.19 13.73 -11.19
N LYS A 103 20.48 13.45 -10.96
CA LYS A 103 21.62 14.22 -11.50
C LYS A 103 22.88 13.35 -11.51
N ASN A 104 23.59 13.33 -12.64
CA ASN A 104 24.82 12.57 -12.83
C ASN A 104 24.66 11.12 -12.35
N ASP A 105 23.64 10.42 -12.85
CA ASP A 105 23.30 9.03 -12.51
C ASP A 105 22.96 8.75 -11.03
N ASN A 106 22.80 9.79 -10.21
CA ASN A 106 22.43 9.68 -8.80
C ASN A 106 21.02 10.25 -8.54
N TRP A 107 20.30 9.66 -7.58
CA TRP A 107 18.93 10.06 -7.22
C TRP A 107 18.85 10.61 -5.80
N TRP A 108 18.11 11.71 -5.62
CA TRP A 108 18.05 12.44 -4.36
C TRP A 108 16.60 12.77 -3.96
N CYS A 109 16.21 12.40 -2.74
CA CYS A 109 14.95 12.84 -2.15
C CYS A 109 15.00 14.34 -1.86
N GLN A 110 13.85 14.98 -1.69
CA GLN A 110 13.71 16.43 -1.49
C GLN A 110 14.61 17.00 -0.40
N ASP A 111 14.77 16.28 0.71
CA ASP A 111 15.56 16.74 1.87
C ASP A 111 17.07 16.56 1.66
N CYS A 112 17.47 15.56 0.89
CA CYS A 112 18.88 15.25 0.64
C CYS A 112 19.46 15.93 -0.61
N GLN A 113 18.66 16.72 -1.34
CA GLN A 113 19.13 17.35 -2.59
C GLN A 113 20.37 18.22 -2.32
N PRO A 114 21.50 17.98 -3.02
CA PRO A 114 22.68 18.82 -2.96
C PRO A 114 22.33 20.30 -3.23
N THR A 115 23.04 21.23 -2.59
CA THR A 115 22.85 22.67 -2.78
C THR A 115 22.93 23.11 -4.25
N ALA A 116 23.63 22.35 -5.10
CA ALA A 116 23.69 22.55 -6.55
C ALA A 116 22.37 22.31 -7.30
N PHE A 117 21.36 21.68 -6.70
CA PHE A 117 19.99 21.58 -7.25
C PHE A 117 19.10 22.78 -6.88
N LYS A 118 19.44 23.50 -5.80
CA LYS A 118 18.64 24.63 -5.29
C LYS A 118 18.93 25.95 -6.02
N LYS A 119 19.84 25.95 -7.02
CA LYS A 119 20.26 27.15 -7.76
C LYS A 119 19.44 27.47 -9.01
N GLU A 120 18.40 26.72 -9.35
CA GLU A 120 17.55 26.99 -10.53
C GLU A 120 16.37 27.93 -10.28
N VAL A 121 16.31 28.67 -9.16
CA VAL A 121 15.29 29.70 -8.96
C VAL A 121 15.91 31.02 -8.50
N LYS A 122 16.05 31.95 -9.46
CA LYS A 122 15.91 33.42 -9.34
C LYS A 122 16.04 34.00 -10.76
N HIS A 123 14.92 34.28 -11.42
CA HIS A 123 14.20 35.56 -11.49
C HIS A 123 14.83 36.54 -12.50
N GLU A 124 14.22 36.61 -13.68
CA GLU A 124 14.08 37.84 -14.49
C GLU A 124 12.58 38.08 -14.73
#